data_AF-A0A1H8C7M7-F1
#
_entry.id   AF-A0A1H8C7M7-F1
#
_cell.length_a   1.000
_cell.length_b   1.000
_cell.length_c   1.000
_cell.angle_alpha   90.00
_cell.angle_beta   90.00
_cell.angle_gamma   90.00
#
_symmetry.space_group_name_H-M   'P 1'
#
loop_
_entity.id
_entity.type
_entity.pdbx_description
1 polymer ?
#
loop_
_entity_poly.entity_id
_entity_poly.type
_entity_poly.pdbx_seq_one_letter_code
_entity_poly.pdbx_strand_id
1 'polypeptide(L)'
;MDAHLLDILADHQQRVRAIIAQAAPTLDMREPADPMAISRLRWELVRALNAYQQFKHRSIFDPVIAGRCPRTRAMGEALKADCLAIGADYTQFVQHWTRLGTAGHWSDYREAAFAMRRRIGQHLDREQQKVAALIRSQSAAPAAPTPRPAASPPPADRRTPAG
;
A
#
# COMPACT_ATOMS: atom_id res chain seq x y z
N MET A 1 -2.04 -12.71 -12.75
CA MET A 1 -1.06 -11.98 -11.93
C MET A 1 -1.77 -11.03 -10.97
N ASP A 2 -2.74 -10.24 -11.45
CA ASP A 2 -3.44 -9.23 -10.64
C ASP A 2 -4.22 -9.79 -9.45
N ALA A 3 -4.93 -10.92 -9.62
CA ALA A 3 -5.69 -11.56 -8.56
C ALA A 3 -4.79 -11.95 -7.36
N HIS A 4 -3.63 -12.54 -7.65
CA HIS A 4 -2.68 -12.95 -6.62
C HIS A 4 -2.11 -11.77 -5.82
N LEU A 5 -1.82 -10.63 -6.46
CA LEU A 5 -1.36 -9.43 -5.76
C LEU A 5 -2.45 -8.84 -4.85
N LEU A 6 -3.71 -8.91 -5.28
CA LEU A 6 -4.86 -8.47 -4.48
C LEU A 6 -5.10 -9.39 -3.27
N ASP A 7 -4.89 -10.70 -3.42
CA ASP A 7 -4.99 -11.66 -2.32
C ASP A 7 -3.91 -11.40 -1.26
N ILE A 8 -2.63 -11.25 -1.68
CA ILE A 8 -1.54 -10.93 -0.74
C ILE A 8 -1.78 -9.58 -0.04
N LEU A 9 -2.27 -8.58 -0.78
CA LEU A 9 -2.68 -7.29 -0.22
C LEU A 9 -3.74 -7.47 0.87
N ALA A 10 -4.79 -8.25 0.59
CA ALA A 10 -5.86 -8.53 1.53
C ALA A 10 -5.35 -9.26 2.79
N ASP A 11 -4.46 -10.25 2.64
CA ASP A 11 -3.86 -10.99 3.75
C ASP A 11 -3.07 -10.08 4.70
N HIS A 12 -2.24 -9.19 4.13
CA HIS A 12 -1.52 -8.21 4.94
C HIS A 12 -2.47 -7.27 5.69
N GLN A 13 -3.50 -6.74 5.02
CA GLN A 13 -4.48 -5.87 5.66
C GLN A 13 -5.25 -6.59 6.76
N GLN A 14 -5.64 -7.84 6.52
CA GLN A 14 -6.35 -8.65 7.50
C GLN A 14 -5.48 -8.92 8.73
N ARG A 15 -4.18 -9.21 8.54
CA ARG A 15 -3.25 -9.37 9.65
C ARG A 15 -3.13 -8.10 10.50
N VAL A 16 -3.00 -6.93 9.87
CA VAL A 16 -2.93 -5.64 10.57
C VAL A 16 -4.21 -5.39 11.37
N ARG A 17 -5.39 -5.63 10.76
CA ARG A 17 -6.69 -5.49 11.42
C ARG A 17 -6.85 -6.45 12.59
N ALA A 18 -6.38 -7.70 12.47
CA ALA A 18 -6.44 -8.69 13.53
C ALA A 18 -5.66 -8.23 14.77
N ILE A 19 -4.43 -7.73 14.61
CA ILE A 19 -3.61 -7.24 15.73
C ILE A 19 -4.29 -6.02 16.40
N ILE A 20 -4.85 -5.11 15.60
CA ILE A 20 -5.60 -3.96 16.11
C ILE A 20 -6.83 -4.41 16.90
N ALA A 21 -7.56 -5.43 16.42
CA ALA A 21 -8.73 -5.97 17.10
C ALA A 21 -8.35 -6.66 18.42
N GLN A 22 -7.22 -7.37 18.46
CA GLN A 22 -6.71 -8.00 19.69
C GLN A 22 -6.39 -6.99 20.80
N ALA A 23 -5.97 -5.77 20.45
CA ALA A 23 -5.71 -4.72 21.43
C ALA A 23 -6.97 -4.06 21.99
N ALA A 24 -8.13 -4.19 21.32
CA ALA A 24 -9.35 -3.46 21.67
C ALA A 24 -9.87 -3.76 23.09
N PRO A 25 -10.01 -5.03 23.52
CA PRO A 25 -10.53 -5.33 24.86
C PRO A 25 -9.66 -4.75 25.97
N THR A 26 -8.34 -4.75 25.80
CA THR A 26 -7.43 -4.17 26.79
C THR A 26 -7.53 -2.65 26.81
N LEU A 27 -7.71 -2.00 25.66
CA LEU A 27 -7.93 -0.55 25.58
C LEU A 27 -9.30 -0.14 26.15
N ASP A 28 -10.28 -1.02 26.26
CA ASP A 28 -11.58 -0.70 26.85
C ASP A 28 -11.55 -0.65 28.39
N MET A 29 -10.50 -1.20 29.01
CA MET A 29 -10.34 -1.21 30.46
C MET A 29 -9.97 0.17 31.01
N ARG A 30 -10.50 0.49 32.20
CA ARG A 30 -10.19 1.75 32.92
C ARG A 30 -8.73 1.82 33.36
N GLU A 31 -8.10 0.68 33.60
CA GLU A 31 -6.69 0.55 33.99
C GLU A 31 -6.04 -0.58 33.19
N PRO A 32 -4.72 -0.54 32.94
CA PRO A 32 -4.06 -1.56 32.15
C PRO A 32 -3.90 -2.84 32.97
N ALA A 33 -4.62 -3.90 32.62
CA ALA A 33 -4.46 -5.21 33.25
C ALA A 33 -3.07 -5.82 32.98
N ASP A 34 -2.51 -5.58 31.78
CA ASP A 34 -1.18 -6.04 31.41
C ASP A 34 -0.50 -5.02 30.46
N PRO A 35 0.30 -4.08 31.01
CA PRO A 35 1.09 -3.15 30.21
C PRO A 35 2.08 -3.83 29.25
N MET A 36 2.58 -5.02 29.57
CA MET A 36 3.52 -5.76 28.73
C MET A 36 2.81 -6.35 27.50
N ALA A 37 1.61 -6.90 27.66
CA ALA A 37 0.79 -7.37 26.53
C ALA A 37 0.51 -6.24 25.53
N ILE A 38 0.15 -5.06 26.02
CA ILE A 38 -0.04 -3.87 25.18
C ILE A 38 1.25 -3.50 24.44
N SER A 39 2.39 -3.50 25.12
CA SER A 39 3.68 -3.23 24.49
C SER A 39 4.01 -4.26 23.40
N ARG A 40 3.74 -5.54 23.65
CA ARG A 40 3.94 -6.63 22.68
C ARG A 40 3.10 -6.43 21.42
N LEU A 41 1.81 -6.13 21.59
CA LEU A 41 0.89 -5.87 20.49
C LEU A 41 1.31 -4.65 19.67
N ARG A 42 1.81 -3.57 20.30
CA ARG A 42 2.34 -2.41 19.58
C ARG A 42 3.48 -2.79 18.65
N TRP A 43 4.46 -3.55 19.15
CA TRP A 43 5.61 -4.00 18.37
C TRP A 43 5.24 -5.04 17.31
N GLU A 44 4.24 -5.87 17.58
CA GLU A 44 3.68 -6.77 16.58
C GLU A 44 3.05 -6.01 15.42
N LEU A 45 2.29 -4.95 15.73
CA LEU A 45 1.71 -4.07 14.73
C LEU A 45 2.80 -3.34 13.93
N VAL A 46 3.91 -2.90 14.55
CA VAL A 46 5.07 -2.34 13.83
C VAL A 46 5.59 -3.33 12.78
N ARG A 47 5.82 -4.59 13.18
CA ARG A 47 6.33 -5.62 12.26
C ARG A 47 5.34 -5.90 11.13
N ALA A 48 4.05 -6.00 11.44
CA ALA A 48 3.01 -6.24 10.44
C ALA A 48 2.91 -5.09 9.44
N LEU A 49 2.94 -3.84 9.91
CA LEU A 49 2.93 -2.66 9.04
C LEU A 49 4.20 -2.60 8.18
N ASN A 50 5.39 -2.84 8.73
CA ASN A 50 6.63 -2.85 7.96
C ASN A 50 6.62 -3.91 6.85
N ALA A 51 6.19 -5.13 7.16
CA ALA A 51 6.06 -6.19 6.16
C ALA A 51 5.06 -5.79 5.06
N TYR A 52 3.94 -5.20 5.46
CA TYR A 52 2.92 -4.73 4.52
C TYR A 52 3.43 -3.61 3.60
N GLN A 53 4.13 -2.62 4.15
CA GLN A 53 4.73 -1.53 3.39
C GLN A 53 5.78 -2.04 2.42
N GLN A 54 6.66 -2.95 2.87
CA GLN A 54 7.70 -3.53 2.02
C GLN A 54 7.12 -4.29 0.83
N PHE A 55 6.05 -5.07 1.05
CA PHE A 55 5.32 -5.72 -0.03
C PHE A 55 4.76 -4.70 -1.03
N LYS A 56 3.97 -3.71 -0.57
CA LYS A 56 3.36 -2.72 -1.47
C LYS A 56 4.39 -1.95 -2.27
N HIS A 57 5.48 -1.53 -1.63
CA HIS A 57 6.51 -0.74 -2.30
C HIS A 57 7.18 -1.56 -3.40
N ARG A 58 7.66 -2.77 -3.08
CA ARG A 58 8.41 -3.59 -4.03
C ARG A 58 7.55 -4.19 -5.13
N SER A 59 6.34 -4.65 -4.79
CA SER A 59 5.52 -5.46 -5.70
C SER A 59 4.49 -4.64 -6.46
N ILE A 60 4.17 -3.41 -6.02
CA ILE A 60 3.10 -2.60 -6.61
C ILE A 60 3.62 -1.21 -7.00
N PHE A 61 4.13 -0.43 -6.05
CA PHE A 61 4.43 0.99 -6.31
C PHE A 61 5.69 1.17 -7.16
N ASP A 62 6.80 0.52 -6.81
CA ASP A 62 8.06 0.69 -7.55
C ASP A 62 7.94 0.26 -9.02
N PRO A 63 7.27 -0.87 -9.37
CA PRO A 63 6.98 -1.22 -10.76
C PRO A 63 6.12 -0.18 -11.49
N VAL A 64 5.07 0.34 -10.84
CA VAL A 64 4.19 1.39 -11.40
C VAL A 64 4.98 2.66 -11.69
N ILE A 65 5.84 3.06 -10.75
CA ILE A 65 6.62 4.30 -10.81
C ILE A 65 7.66 4.21 -11.94
N ALA A 66 8.31 3.04 -12.08
CA ALA A 66 9.26 2.77 -13.15
C ALA A 66 8.60 2.68 -14.55
N GLY A 67 7.28 2.45 -14.61
CA GLY A 67 6.50 2.40 -15.85
C GLY A 67 6.50 3.73 -16.62
N ARG A 68 6.08 3.69 -17.89
CA ARG A 68 6.15 4.86 -18.81
C ARG A 68 4.93 5.79 -18.74
N CYS A 69 3.83 5.38 -18.13
CA CYS A 69 2.60 6.17 -18.07
C CYS A 69 2.70 7.24 -16.96
N PRO A 70 2.71 8.55 -17.28
CA PRO A 70 2.87 9.61 -16.28
C PRO A 70 1.76 9.64 -15.24
N ARG A 71 0.52 9.33 -15.66
CA ARG A 71 -0.66 9.31 -14.77
C ARG A 71 -0.53 8.22 -13.71
N THR A 72 -0.18 6.99 -14.09
CA THR A 72 -0.06 5.90 -13.12
C THR A 72 1.17 6.07 -12.24
N ARG A 73 2.26 6.63 -12.78
CA ARG A 73 3.45 7.01 -11.99
C ARG A 73 3.09 7.98 -10.87
N ALA A 74 2.44 9.10 -11.19
CA ALA A 74 2.03 10.09 -10.19
C ALA A 74 1.09 9.48 -9.13
N MET A 75 0.18 8.59 -9.53
CA MET A 75 -0.66 7.85 -8.57
C MET A 75 0.16 6.92 -7.66
N GLY A 76 1.14 6.21 -8.20
CA GLY A 76 2.04 5.34 -7.43
C GLY A 76 2.89 6.12 -6.43
N GLU A 77 3.44 7.27 -6.83
CA GLU A 77 4.20 8.17 -5.96
C GLU A 77 3.35 8.71 -4.80
N ALA A 78 2.14 9.18 -5.10
CA ALA A 78 1.22 9.69 -4.08
C ALA A 78 0.82 8.61 -3.07
N LEU A 79 0.51 7.39 -3.54
CA LEU A 79 0.19 6.27 -2.66
C LEU A 79 1.37 5.85 -1.78
N LYS A 80 2.58 5.83 -2.35
CA LYS A 80 3.81 5.52 -1.60
C LYS A 80 4.07 6.58 -0.52
N ALA A 81 3.87 7.86 -0.82
CA ALA A 81 4.02 8.94 0.15
C ALA A 81 3.01 8.82 1.30
N ASP A 82 1.72 8.59 0.99
CA ASP A 82 0.66 8.37 1.99
C ASP A 82 1.01 7.19 2.93
N CYS A 83 1.52 6.10 2.35
CA CYS A 83 1.92 4.88 3.05
C CYS A 83 3.13 5.12 3.98
N LEU A 84 4.11 5.90 3.55
CA LEU A 84 5.26 6.28 4.37
C LEU A 84 4.84 7.20 5.53
N ALA A 85 3.94 8.17 5.28
CA ALA A 85 3.46 9.09 6.30
C ALA A 85 2.78 8.36 7.46
N ILE A 86 1.85 7.43 7.18
CA ILE A 86 1.17 6.68 8.24
C ILE A 86 2.14 5.77 9.03
N GLY A 87 3.17 5.23 8.36
CA GLY A 87 4.20 4.43 9.02
C GLY A 87 5.08 5.27 9.96
N ALA A 88 5.42 6.48 9.54
CA ALA A 88 6.14 7.44 10.37
C ALA A 88 5.32 7.84 11.61
N ASP A 89 4.04 8.15 11.43
CA ASP A 89 3.12 8.50 12.53
C ASP A 89 3.05 7.37 13.56
N TYR A 90 2.88 6.12 13.11
CA TYR A 90 2.80 4.98 14.02
C TYR A 90 4.13 4.71 14.74
N THR A 91 5.25 4.89 14.04
CA THR A 91 6.59 4.76 14.63
C THR A 91 6.81 5.81 15.72
N GLN A 92 6.44 7.06 15.48
CA GLN A 92 6.51 8.13 16.46
C GLN A 92 5.63 7.84 17.68
N PHE A 93 4.41 7.36 17.46
CA PHE A 93 3.51 6.91 18.53
C PHE A 93 4.16 5.83 19.41
N VAL A 94 4.73 4.79 18.79
CA VAL A 94 5.40 3.71 19.55
C VAL A 94 6.60 4.23 20.32
N GLN A 95 7.44 5.08 19.72
CA GLN A 95 8.61 5.64 20.38
C GLN A 95 8.22 6.51 21.59
N HIS A 96 7.21 7.37 21.42
CA HIS A 96 6.71 8.23 22.48
C HIS A 96 6.24 7.40 23.68
N TRP A 97 5.34 6.43 23.47
CA TRP A 97 4.77 5.63 24.55
C TRP A 97 5.71 4.57 25.13
N THR A 98 6.77 4.21 24.39
CA THR A 98 7.86 3.37 24.93
C THR A 98 8.73 4.17 25.90
N ARG A 99 9.00 5.46 25.61
CA ARG A 99 9.81 6.33 26.48
C ARG A 99 9.04 6.80 27.70
N LEU A 100 7.80 7.23 27.51
CA LEU A 100 6.97 7.78 28.59
C LEU A 100 6.45 6.68 29.54
N GLY A 101 6.23 5.47 29.01
CA GLY A 101 5.61 4.36 29.73
C GLY A 101 4.08 4.52 29.79
N THR A 102 3.34 3.43 29.65
CA THR A 102 1.87 3.50 29.58
C THR A 102 1.15 3.33 30.91
N ALA A 103 1.78 2.75 31.92
CA ALA A 103 1.13 2.49 33.21
C ALA A 103 0.81 3.79 33.96
N GLY A 104 1.73 4.76 33.99
CA GLY A 104 1.52 6.06 34.64
C GLY A 104 0.66 7.04 33.83
N HIS A 105 0.41 6.76 32.56
CA HIS A 105 -0.27 7.64 31.61
C HIS A 105 -1.38 6.91 30.85
N TRP A 106 -2.07 5.99 31.53
CA TRP A 106 -2.98 5.06 30.85
C TRP A 106 -4.12 5.76 30.12
N SER A 107 -4.73 6.77 30.73
CA SER A 107 -5.83 7.53 30.10
C SER A 107 -5.39 8.18 28.79
N ASP A 108 -4.27 8.89 28.83
CA ASP A 108 -3.70 9.59 27.66
C ASP A 108 -3.28 8.58 26.57
N TYR A 109 -2.67 7.48 27.00
CA TYR A 109 -2.29 6.39 26.10
C TYR A 109 -3.51 5.78 25.41
N ARG A 110 -4.58 5.50 26.16
CA ARG A 110 -5.81 4.89 25.66
C ARG A 110 -6.46 5.77 24.61
N GLU A 111 -6.59 7.06 24.87
CA GLU A 111 -7.12 8.02 23.91
C GLU A 111 -6.27 8.07 22.63
N ALA A 112 -4.95 8.20 22.78
CA ALA A 112 -4.03 8.23 21.65
C ALA A 112 -4.06 6.91 20.84
N ALA A 113 -4.18 5.76 21.51
CA ALA A 113 -4.27 4.46 20.89
C ALA A 113 -5.55 4.29 20.07
N PHE A 114 -6.70 4.77 20.57
CA PHE A 114 -7.95 4.77 19.80
C PHE A 114 -7.87 5.69 18.58
N ALA A 115 -7.29 6.88 18.73
CA ALA A 115 -7.07 7.80 17.63
C ALA A 115 -6.17 7.16 16.54
N MET A 116 -5.07 6.53 16.96
CA MET A 116 -4.14 5.86 16.05
C MET A 116 -4.80 4.65 15.35
N ARG A 117 -5.54 3.83 16.08
CA ARG A 117 -6.33 2.71 15.54
C ARG A 117 -7.29 3.18 14.44
N ARG A 118 -8.05 4.25 14.70
CA ARG A 118 -8.97 4.83 13.72
C ARG A 118 -8.22 5.33 12.49
N ARG A 119 -7.11 6.03 12.67
CA ARG A 119 -6.29 6.57 11.58
C ARG A 119 -5.77 5.45 10.68
N ILE A 120 -5.22 4.38 11.26
CA ILE A 120 -4.73 3.21 10.52
C ILE A 120 -5.89 2.52 9.79
N GLY A 121 -7.01 2.26 10.45
CA GLY A 121 -8.17 1.62 9.82
C GLY A 121 -8.66 2.38 8.60
N GLN A 122 -8.86 3.69 8.73
CA GLN A 122 -9.28 4.56 7.62
C GLN A 122 -8.24 4.63 6.49
N HIS A 123 -6.95 4.52 6.81
CA HIS A 123 -5.91 4.45 5.79
C HIS A 123 -6.02 3.15 4.99
N LEU A 124 -6.15 2.00 5.66
CA LEU A 124 -6.27 0.69 5.00
C LEU A 124 -7.49 0.62 4.07
N ASP A 125 -8.64 1.15 4.50
CA ASP A 125 -9.87 1.16 3.69
C ASP A 125 -9.70 1.98 2.41
N ARG A 126 -9.15 3.20 2.53
CA ARG A 126 -8.91 4.09 1.40
C ARG A 126 -7.84 3.53 0.46
N GLU A 127 -6.79 2.96 1.03
CA GLU A 127 -5.68 2.41 0.26
C GLU A 127 -6.12 1.19 -0.56
N GLN A 128 -6.90 0.27 0.00
CA GLN A 128 -7.37 -0.92 -0.70
C GLN A 128 -8.06 -0.56 -2.02
N GLN A 129 -8.95 0.43 -1.98
CA GLN A 129 -9.69 0.89 -3.16
C GLN A 129 -8.76 1.50 -4.22
N LYS A 130 -7.83 2.38 -3.78
CA LYS A 130 -6.88 3.05 -4.69
C LYS A 130 -5.89 2.06 -5.32
N VAL A 131 -5.35 1.13 -4.53
CA VAL A 131 -4.40 0.11 -5.00
C VAL A 131 -5.08 -0.85 -5.97
N ALA A 132 -6.31 -1.29 -5.67
CA ALA A 132 -7.06 -2.13 -6.59
C ALA A 132 -7.36 -1.42 -7.92
N ALA A 133 -7.67 -0.12 -7.89
CA ALA A 133 -7.85 0.68 -9.10
C ALA A 133 -6.53 0.82 -9.89
N LEU A 134 -5.40 0.99 -9.20
CA LEU A 134 -4.08 1.10 -9.82
C LEU A 134 -3.67 -0.21 -10.50
N ILE A 135 -3.85 -1.36 -9.84
CA ILE A 135 -3.55 -2.68 -10.41
C ILE A 135 -4.39 -2.90 -11.68
N ARG A 136 -5.70 -2.69 -11.62
CA ARG A 136 -6.58 -2.82 -12.80
C ARG A 136 -6.20 -1.90 -13.96
N SER A 137 -5.76 -0.68 -13.66
CA SER A 137 -5.35 0.30 -14.67
C SER A 137 -4.08 -0.10 -15.41
N GLN A 138 -3.19 -0.87 -14.77
CA GLN A 138 -1.99 -1.40 -15.43
C GLN A 138 -2.34 -2.51 -16.43
N SER A 139 -3.31 -3.35 -16.09
CA SER A 139 -3.77 -4.46 -16.95
C SER A 139 -4.58 -3.99 -18.16
N ALA A 140 -5.20 -2.81 -18.06
CA ALA A 140 -5.99 -2.20 -19.13
C ALA A 140 -5.17 -1.33 -20.11
N ALA A 141 -3.86 -1.17 -19.90
CA ALA A 141 -3.02 -0.42 -20.83
C ALA A 141 -3.02 -1.11 -22.21
N PRO A 142 -3.35 -0.39 -23.31
CA PRO A 142 -3.56 -1.01 -24.61
C PRO A 142 -2.27 -1.65 -25.12
N ALA A 143 -2.42 -2.86 -25.68
CA ALA A 143 -1.40 -3.50 -26.51
C ALA A 143 -0.89 -2.48 -27.55
N ALA A 144 0.43 -2.47 -27.74
CA ALA A 144 1.09 -1.58 -28.69
C ALA A 144 0.33 -1.55 -30.04
N PRO A 145 0.22 -0.40 -30.71
CA PRO A 145 -0.32 -0.36 -32.07
C PRO A 145 0.52 -1.32 -32.92
N THR A 146 -0.15 -2.32 -33.49
CA THR A 146 0.45 -3.26 -34.44
C THR A 146 1.20 -2.44 -35.49
N PRO A 147 2.50 -2.71 -35.76
CA PRO A 147 3.19 -2.03 -36.84
C PRO A 147 2.40 -2.28 -38.12
N ARG A 148 1.90 -1.18 -38.71
CA ARG A 148 1.19 -1.19 -39.98
C ARG A 148 2.10 -1.92 -40.99
N PRO A 149 1.64 -3.00 -41.66
CA PRO A 149 2.45 -3.67 -42.65
C PRO A 149 2.91 -2.63 -43.68
N ALA A 150 4.22 -2.60 -43.93
CA ALA A 150 4.83 -1.69 -44.89
C ALA A 150 4.07 -1.82 -46.22
N ALA A 151 3.58 -0.69 -46.73
CA ALA A 151 2.95 -0.63 -48.03
C ALA A 151 3.89 -1.28 -49.06
N SER A 152 3.38 -2.29 -49.78
CA SER A 152 4.12 -2.93 -50.85
C SER A 152 4.63 -1.88 -51.85
N PRO A 153 5.87 -1.99 -52.33
CA PRO A 153 6.39 -1.06 -53.31
C PRO A 153 5.53 -1.12 -54.59
N PRO A 154 5.32 0.02 -55.28
CA PRO A 154 4.54 0.05 -56.52
C PRO A 154 5.22 -0.80 -57.61
N PRO A 155 4.44 -1.42 -58.51
CA PRO A 155 4.98 -2.25 -59.57
C PRO A 155 5.87 -1.42 -60.50
N ALA A 156 7.05 -1.97 -60.83
CA ALA A 156 7.99 -1.37 -61.77
C ALA A 156 7.38 -1.29 -63.18
N ASP A 157 7.34 -0.08 -63.74
CA ASP A 157 6.98 0.17 -65.13
C ASP A 157 7.90 -0.62 -66.07
N ARG A 158 7.30 -1.52 -66.85
CA ARG A 158 7.98 -2.14 -67.99
C ARG A 158 8.12 -1.10 -69.08
N ARG A 159 9.32 -0.53 -69.23
CA ARG A 159 9.68 0.18 -70.46
C ARG A 159 9.80 -0.82 -71.60
N THR A 160 8.89 -0.69 -72.56
CA THR A 160 8.91 -1.29 -73.89
C THR A 160 10.16 -0.83 -74.65
N PRO A 161 10.87 -1.71 -75.39
CA PRO A 161 11.92 -1.28 -76.30
C PRO A 161 11.30 -0.74 -77.58
N ALA A 162 11.82 0.38 -78.09
CA ALA A 162 11.49 0.90 -79.41
C ALA A 162 12.79 1.19 -80.17
N GLY A 163 12.86 0.64 -81.39
CA GLY A 163 13.72 1.11 -82.47
C GLY A 163 15.13 0.56 -82.50
#